data_AF-A0A5B0VGT1-F1
#
_entry.id   AF-A0A5B0VGT1-F1
#
_cell.length_a   1.000
_cell.length_b   1.000
_cell.length_c   1.000
_cell.angle_alpha   90.00
_cell.angle_beta   90.00
_cell.angle_gamma   90.00
#
_symmetry.space_group_name_H-M   'P 1'
#
loop_
_entity.id
_entity.type
_entity.pdbx_description
1 polymer ?
#
loop_
_entity_poly.entity_id
_entity_poly.type
_entity_poly.pdbx_seq_one_letter_code
_entity_poly.pdbx_strand_id
1 'polypeptide(L)'
;MGRILITLLLAALVAGCANVSRFERGALVAFGEVLGDSPEPLYYLISIDLTKATDDHILEARLQLAPDTESIPLSQLGPEIVASYLPPFVPPTEWPEALRRRAEEDDGYSGGGFSIRFRDGILLSVGACSHCAAGRASPVIVSPDQLHYYPLPLTFDQITEVFGEPDRVYKVGEVRY
;
A
#
# COMPACT_ATOMS: atom_id res chain seq x y z
N MET A 1 -27.93 35.07 -16.76
CA MET A 1 -26.55 35.07 -16.27
C MET A 1 -26.35 34.29 -14.96
N GLY A 2 -27.21 34.43 -13.93
CA GLY A 2 -27.05 33.70 -12.65
C GLY A 2 -27.04 32.17 -12.73
N ARG A 3 -27.80 31.57 -13.66
CA ARG A 3 -27.83 30.10 -13.84
C ARG A 3 -26.52 29.51 -14.38
N ILE A 4 -25.83 30.23 -15.26
CA ILE A 4 -24.54 29.78 -15.84
C ILE A 4 -23.45 29.82 -14.77
N LEU A 5 -23.47 30.85 -13.92
CA LEU A 5 -22.54 30.99 -12.80
C LEU A 5 -22.72 29.87 -11.76
N ILE A 6 -23.96 29.49 -11.46
CA ILE A 6 -24.28 28.39 -10.54
C ILE A 6 -23.80 27.03 -11.10
N THR A 7 -23.99 26.76 -12.40
CA THR A 7 -23.44 25.54 -13.03
C THR A 7 -21.92 25.52 -13.08
N LEU A 8 -21.24 26.67 -13.27
CA LEU A 8 -19.77 26.75 -13.20
C LEU A 8 -19.26 26.55 -11.77
N LEU A 9 -19.97 27.10 -10.76
CA LEU A 9 -19.63 26.91 -9.35
C LEU A 9 -19.84 25.45 -8.91
N LEU A 10 -20.93 24.82 -9.35
CA LEU A 10 -21.21 23.40 -9.12
C LEU A 10 -20.21 22.50 -9.85
N ALA A 11 -19.82 22.81 -11.09
CA ALA A 11 -18.79 22.06 -11.80
C ALA A 11 -17.40 22.20 -11.13
N ALA A 12 -17.07 23.37 -10.59
CA ALA A 12 -15.85 23.58 -9.82
C ALA A 12 -15.87 22.85 -8.46
N LEU A 13 -17.04 22.75 -7.81
CA LEU A 13 -17.22 22.00 -6.56
C LEU A 13 -17.17 20.48 -6.79
N VAL A 14 -17.69 19.97 -7.91
CA VAL A 14 -17.67 18.53 -8.24
C VAL A 14 -16.30 18.08 -8.75
N ALA A 15 -15.53 18.95 -9.41
CA ALA A 15 -14.13 18.68 -9.77
C ALA A 15 -13.16 18.70 -8.57
N GLY A 16 -13.60 19.20 -7.41
CA GLY A 16 -12.81 19.27 -6.18
C GLY A 16 -12.76 17.96 -5.39
N CYS A 17 -13.59 16.99 -5.73
CA CYS A 17 -13.63 15.69 -5.05
C CYS A 17 -12.88 14.65 -5.86
N ALA A 18 -11.54 14.72 -5.77
CA ALA A 18 -10.61 13.60 -5.60
C ALA A 18 -9.23 13.88 -6.22
N ASN A 19 -8.24 14.05 -5.36
CA ASN A 19 -6.89 14.44 -5.73
C ASN A 19 -5.83 13.40 -5.30
N VAL A 20 -6.22 12.12 -5.24
CA VAL A 20 -5.30 11.05 -4.91
C VAL A 20 -4.39 10.78 -6.09
N SER A 21 -3.08 10.94 -5.89
CA SER A 21 -2.05 10.45 -6.81
C SER A 21 -1.99 8.95 -6.74
N ARG A 22 -2.03 8.30 -7.90
CA ARG A 22 -1.82 6.87 -8.07
C ARG A 22 -0.53 6.65 -8.83
N PHE A 23 0.37 5.90 -8.22
CA PHE A 23 1.64 5.44 -8.79
C PHE A 23 1.47 3.96 -9.17
N GLU A 24 1.84 3.60 -10.38
CA GLU A 24 1.80 2.20 -10.86
C GLU A 24 3.15 1.80 -11.44
N ARG A 25 3.62 0.62 -11.03
CA ARG A 25 4.77 -0.06 -11.61
C ARG A 25 4.54 -1.57 -11.59
N GLY A 26 4.22 -2.16 -12.74
CA GLY A 26 3.91 -3.59 -12.86
C GLY A 26 2.89 -4.09 -11.82
N ALA A 27 3.35 -4.94 -10.89
CA ALA A 27 2.55 -5.50 -9.80
C ALA A 27 2.25 -4.52 -8.65
N LEU A 28 2.96 -3.39 -8.58
CA LEU A 28 2.85 -2.40 -7.51
C LEU A 28 1.88 -1.27 -7.88
N VAL A 29 1.02 -0.93 -6.93
CA VAL A 29 0.18 0.26 -6.94
C VAL A 29 0.34 1.00 -5.61
N ALA A 30 0.57 2.31 -5.66
CA ALA A 30 0.57 3.15 -4.48
C ALA A 30 -0.36 4.35 -4.63
N PHE A 31 -0.92 4.78 -3.50
CA PHE A 31 -1.85 5.90 -3.42
C PHE A 31 -1.31 6.96 -2.46
N GLY A 32 -1.31 8.21 -2.90
CA GLY A 32 -0.80 9.34 -2.16
C GLY A 32 -1.66 10.58 -2.27
N GLU A 33 -1.64 11.39 -1.22
CA GLU A 33 -2.38 12.65 -1.12
C GLU A 33 -1.43 13.75 -0.63
N VAL A 34 -1.79 15.00 -0.86
CA VAL A 34 -1.08 16.12 -0.24
C VAL A 34 -1.52 16.17 1.23
N LEU A 35 -0.61 15.81 2.14
CA LEU A 35 -0.88 15.78 3.58
C LEU A 35 -0.24 16.99 4.28
N GLY A 36 -1.03 17.73 5.05
CA GLY A 36 -0.57 18.94 5.74
C GLY A 36 -0.03 19.97 4.74
N ASP A 37 1.18 20.49 5.01
CA ASP A 37 1.86 21.48 4.17
C ASP A 37 2.86 20.84 3.18
N SER A 38 2.73 19.53 2.90
CA SER A 38 3.64 18.83 1.98
C SER A 38 3.61 19.48 0.59
N PRO A 39 4.79 19.76 -0.03
CA PRO A 39 4.86 20.32 -1.38
C PRO A 39 4.44 19.31 -2.45
N GLU A 40 4.44 18.01 -2.12
CA GLU A 40 4.16 16.89 -3.02
C GLU A 40 3.23 15.85 -2.37
N PRO A 41 2.62 14.95 -3.18
CA PRO A 41 1.86 13.83 -2.65
C PRO A 41 2.72 12.89 -1.81
N LEU A 42 2.20 12.48 -0.65
CA LEU A 42 2.80 11.46 0.19
C LEU A 42 2.01 10.15 0.05
N TYR A 43 2.68 9.09 -0.39
CA TYR A 43 2.12 7.76 -0.63
C TYR A 43 1.91 7.01 0.70
N TYR A 44 0.66 6.92 1.13
CA TYR A 44 0.26 6.34 2.42
C TYR A 44 -0.27 4.91 2.33
N LEU A 45 -0.54 4.42 1.12
CA LEU A 45 -0.94 3.04 0.84
C LEU A 45 -0.11 2.50 -0.31
N ILE A 46 0.51 1.35 -0.10
CA ILE A 46 1.27 0.61 -1.11
C ILE A 46 0.70 -0.81 -1.14
N SER A 47 0.43 -1.31 -2.34
CA SER A 47 -0.08 -2.66 -2.58
C SER A 47 0.71 -3.31 -3.70
N ILE A 48 1.21 -4.52 -3.45
CA ILE A 48 1.97 -5.32 -4.39
C ILE A 48 1.21 -6.64 -4.58
N ASP A 49 0.79 -6.88 -5.82
CA ASP A 49 0.04 -8.07 -6.23
C ASP A 49 0.96 -9.04 -6.98
N LEU A 50 1.56 -9.95 -6.23
CA LEU A 50 2.58 -10.90 -6.73
C LEU A 50 1.98 -12.07 -7.52
N THR A 51 0.65 -12.08 -7.70
CA THR A 51 0.00 -12.97 -8.68
C THR A 51 0.19 -12.47 -10.12
N LYS A 52 0.62 -11.21 -10.29
CA LYS A 52 0.97 -10.60 -11.57
C LYS A 52 2.47 -10.73 -11.85
N ALA A 53 2.84 -10.53 -13.12
CA ALA A 53 4.25 -10.41 -13.51
C ALA A 53 4.91 -9.28 -12.68
N THR A 54 5.96 -9.64 -11.95
CA THR A 54 6.66 -8.75 -11.01
C THR A 54 8.12 -8.63 -11.45
N ASP A 55 8.62 -7.40 -11.43
CA ASP A 55 10.02 -7.08 -11.70
C ASP A 55 10.91 -7.56 -10.55
N ASP A 56 12.08 -8.13 -10.85
CA ASP A 56 13.06 -8.59 -9.86
C ASP A 56 13.43 -7.47 -8.88
N HIS A 57 13.50 -6.21 -9.33
CA HIS A 57 13.78 -5.07 -8.48
C HIS A 57 12.72 -4.84 -7.39
N ILE A 58 11.43 -5.08 -7.69
CA ILE A 58 10.37 -5.01 -6.67
C ILE A 58 10.58 -6.12 -5.62
N LEU A 59 11.06 -7.29 -6.03
CA LEU A 59 11.32 -8.41 -5.13
C LEU A 59 12.55 -8.21 -4.21
N GLU A 60 13.43 -7.26 -4.57
CA GLU A 60 14.56 -6.83 -3.74
C GLU A 60 14.16 -5.83 -2.64
N ALA A 61 13.00 -5.17 -2.78
CA ALA A 61 12.47 -4.29 -1.73
C ALA A 61 12.33 -5.07 -0.42
N ARG A 62 12.56 -4.38 0.70
CA ARG A 62 12.66 -5.02 2.02
C ARG A 62 11.68 -4.42 3.00
N LEU A 63 11.17 -5.26 3.90
CA LEU A 63 10.24 -4.85 4.95
C LEU A 63 10.88 -5.02 6.32
N GLN A 64 10.73 -4.03 7.19
CA GLN A 64 10.98 -4.18 8.62
C GLN A 64 9.62 -4.39 9.30
N LEU A 65 9.32 -5.65 9.65
CA LEU A 65 7.99 -6.07 10.14
C LEU A 65 7.71 -5.69 11.60
N ALA A 66 8.76 -5.44 12.39
CA ALA A 66 8.65 -4.96 13.77
C ALA A 66 9.81 -3.99 14.10
N PRO A 67 9.67 -3.13 15.12
CA PRO A 67 10.74 -2.22 15.54
C PRO A 67 12.02 -2.97 15.91
N ASP A 68 13.17 -2.43 15.51
CA ASP A 68 14.51 -2.95 15.83
C ASP A 68 14.79 -4.38 15.34
N THR A 69 14.02 -4.88 14.36
CA THR A 69 14.28 -6.17 13.72
C THR A 69 15.01 -6.02 12.40
N GLU A 70 15.62 -7.12 11.94
CA GLU A 70 16.19 -7.22 10.60
C GLU A 70 15.12 -6.95 9.53
N SER A 71 15.53 -6.32 8.42
CA SER A 71 14.68 -6.14 7.25
C SER A 71 14.73 -7.40 6.38
N ILE A 72 13.59 -7.84 5.86
CA ILE A 72 13.47 -9.08 5.07
C ILE A 72 13.07 -8.68 3.63
N PRO A 73 13.79 -9.15 2.59
CA PRO A 73 13.41 -8.87 1.21
C PRO A 73 12.12 -9.60 0.86
N LEU A 74 11.31 -9.02 -0.03
CA LEU A 74 10.03 -9.62 -0.44
C LEU A 74 10.20 -11.06 -0.97
N SER A 75 11.27 -11.31 -1.72
CA SER A 75 11.64 -12.63 -2.24
C SER A 75 11.90 -13.71 -1.17
N GLN A 76 12.16 -13.33 0.09
CA GLN A 76 12.45 -14.25 1.19
C GLN A 76 11.35 -14.29 2.25
N LEU A 77 10.24 -13.55 2.05
CA LEU A 77 9.10 -13.66 2.95
C LEU A 77 8.49 -15.06 2.84
N GLY A 78 8.31 -15.69 3.99
CA GLY A 78 7.56 -16.93 4.14
C GLY A 78 6.58 -16.82 5.31
N PRO A 79 5.51 -17.63 5.34
CA PRO A 79 4.51 -17.58 6.39
C PRO A 79 5.12 -17.79 7.78
N GLU A 80 6.08 -18.70 7.94
CA GLU A 80 6.76 -18.95 9.23
C GLU A 80 7.56 -17.75 9.73
N ILE A 81 8.25 -17.05 8.81
CA ILE A 81 9.00 -15.83 9.13
C ILE A 81 8.02 -14.73 9.56
N VAL A 82 6.98 -14.49 8.76
CA VAL A 82 6.00 -13.43 9.03
C VAL A 82 5.23 -13.68 10.32
N ALA A 83 4.87 -14.93 10.61
CA ALA A 83 4.16 -15.33 11.83
C ALA A 83 4.94 -15.01 13.12
N SER A 84 6.26 -14.87 13.03
CA SER A 84 7.11 -14.48 14.17
C SER A 84 7.00 -13.00 14.52
N TYR A 85 6.48 -12.16 13.60
CA TYR A 85 6.39 -10.70 13.76
C TYR A 85 4.95 -10.19 13.76
N LEU A 86 4.07 -10.78 12.94
CA LEU A 86 2.70 -10.31 12.72
C LEU A 86 1.68 -11.35 13.18
N PRO A 87 0.56 -10.95 13.82
CA PRO A 87 -0.48 -11.88 14.16
C PRO A 87 -1.22 -12.35 12.89
N PRO A 88 -1.78 -13.57 12.91
CA PRO A 88 -2.67 -14.04 11.85
C PRO A 88 -3.83 -13.07 11.63
N PHE A 89 -4.19 -12.85 10.37
CA PHE A 89 -5.35 -12.06 9.99
C PHE A 89 -6.63 -12.83 10.34
N VAL A 90 -7.57 -12.14 10.99
CA VAL A 90 -8.89 -12.67 11.28
C VAL A 90 -9.90 -11.84 10.49
N PRO A 91 -10.64 -12.43 9.53
CA PRO A 91 -11.60 -11.69 8.74
C PRO A 91 -12.73 -11.16 9.63
N PRO A 92 -13.17 -9.90 9.44
CA PRO A 92 -14.27 -9.33 10.21
C PRO A 92 -15.56 -10.14 10.06
N THR A 93 -16.30 -10.29 11.15
CA THR A 93 -17.50 -11.14 11.19
C THR A 93 -18.66 -10.60 10.36
N GLU A 94 -18.70 -9.28 10.18
CA GLU A 94 -19.65 -8.52 9.38
C GLU A 94 -19.41 -8.63 7.87
N TRP A 95 -18.28 -9.19 7.44
CA TRP A 95 -18.03 -9.40 6.01
C TRP A 95 -19.01 -10.42 5.42
N PRO A 96 -19.41 -10.26 4.15
CA PRO A 96 -20.13 -11.29 3.41
C PRO A 96 -19.46 -12.66 3.53
N GLU A 97 -20.24 -13.72 3.78
CA GLU A 97 -19.74 -15.08 4.02
C GLU A 97 -18.77 -15.55 2.92
N ALA A 98 -19.09 -15.27 1.66
CA ALA A 98 -18.24 -15.61 0.52
C ALA A 98 -16.85 -14.95 0.59
N LEU A 99 -16.75 -13.72 1.11
CA LEU A 99 -15.48 -13.02 1.27
C LEU A 99 -14.69 -13.56 2.46
N ARG A 100 -15.37 -13.88 3.56
CA ARG A 100 -14.74 -14.51 4.73
C ARG A 100 -14.14 -15.87 4.38
N ARG A 101 -14.92 -16.75 3.72
CA ARG A 101 -14.44 -18.05 3.27
C ARG A 101 -13.23 -17.95 2.35
N ARG A 102 -13.24 -16.99 1.43
CA ARG A 102 -12.08 -16.74 0.56
C ARG A 102 -10.86 -16.26 1.33
N ALA A 103 -11.05 -15.43 2.36
CA ALA A 103 -9.96 -14.98 3.21
C ALA A 103 -9.39 -16.12 4.08
N GLU A 104 -10.21 -17.12 4.42
CA GLU A 104 -9.79 -18.33 5.14
C GLU A 104 -9.03 -19.34 4.25
N GLU A 105 -9.06 -19.20 2.91
CA GLU A 105 -8.28 -20.02 1.98
C GLU A 105 -6.79 -19.61 1.91
N ASP A 106 -6.47 -18.40 2.37
CA ASP A 106 -5.13 -17.82 2.32
C ASP A 106 -4.55 -17.72 3.73
N ASP A 107 -3.24 -17.97 3.88
CA ASP A 107 -2.53 -17.65 5.12
C ASP A 107 -2.29 -16.14 5.16
N GLY A 108 -3.17 -15.43 5.88
CA GLY A 108 -3.11 -13.98 6.05
C GLY A 108 -2.45 -13.56 7.36
N TYR A 109 -1.66 -12.50 7.33
CA TYR A 109 -1.07 -11.85 8.51
C TYR A 109 -1.26 -10.35 8.43
N SER A 110 -1.61 -9.71 9.55
CA SER A 110 -1.88 -8.26 9.55
C SER A 110 -1.53 -7.60 10.88
N GLY A 111 -0.79 -6.51 10.84
CA GLY A 111 -0.38 -5.76 12.03
C GLY A 111 0.64 -4.69 11.68
N GLY A 112 0.78 -3.66 12.53
CA GLY A 112 1.80 -2.62 12.34
C GLY A 112 1.67 -1.81 11.04
N GLY A 113 0.49 -1.83 10.39
CA GLY A 113 0.28 -1.22 9.08
C GLY A 113 0.57 -2.14 7.88
N PHE A 114 0.96 -3.39 8.11
CA PHE A 114 1.14 -4.39 7.07
C PHE A 114 -0.07 -5.32 6.92
N SER A 115 -0.29 -5.81 5.70
CA SER A 115 -1.16 -6.93 5.36
C SER A 115 -0.44 -7.83 4.36
N ILE A 116 -0.17 -9.07 4.73
CA ILE A 116 0.62 -10.01 3.92
C ILE A 116 -0.20 -11.29 3.75
N ARG A 117 -0.28 -11.82 2.53
CA ARG A 117 -1.04 -13.04 2.22
C ARG A 117 -0.20 -14.06 1.47
N PHE A 118 -0.36 -15.31 1.85
CA PHE A 118 0.25 -16.46 1.20
C PHE A 118 -0.81 -17.49 0.81
N ARG A 119 -0.45 -18.39 -0.10
CA ARG A 119 -1.21 -19.59 -0.42
C ARG A 119 -0.24 -20.72 -0.72
N ASP A 120 -0.39 -21.84 -0.02
CA ASP A 120 0.51 -22.99 -0.13
C ASP A 120 2.00 -22.59 0.05
N GLY A 121 2.27 -21.64 0.95
CA GLY A 121 3.62 -21.09 1.20
C GLY A 121 4.12 -20.06 0.17
N ILE A 122 3.37 -19.81 -0.91
CA ILE A 122 3.72 -18.84 -1.94
C ILE A 122 3.17 -17.47 -1.58
N LEU A 123 4.01 -16.43 -1.63
CA LEU A 123 3.62 -15.06 -1.35
C LEU A 123 2.69 -14.53 -2.47
N LEU A 124 1.47 -14.12 -2.10
CA LEU A 124 0.46 -13.62 -3.03
C LEU A 124 0.42 -12.10 -3.10
N SER A 125 0.48 -11.44 -1.94
CA SER A 125 0.38 -9.98 -1.89
C SER A 125 0.99 -9.41 -0.62
N VAL A 126 1.51 -8.19 -0.74
CA VAL A 126 1.97 -7.35 0.36
C VAL A 126 1.28 -6.00 0.28
N GLY A 127 0.69 -5.56 1.39
CA GLY A 127 0.14 -4.24 1.58
C GLY A 127 0.82 -3.53 2.74
N ALA A 128 1.11 -2.24 2.57
CA ALA A 128 1.58 -1.36 3.63
C ALA A 128 0.71 -0.10 3.65
N CYS A 129 0.23 0.28 4.83
CA CYS A 129 -0.71 1.38 5.00
C CYS A 129 -0.42 2.17 6.28
N SER A 130 -0.18 3.47 6.16
CA SER A 130 -0.03 4.35 7.33
C SER A 130 -1.36 4.88 7.88
N HIS A 131 -2.42 4.85 7.07
CA HIS A 131 -3.74 5.35 7.46
C HIS A 131 -4.85 4.41 6.99
N CYS A 132 -5.10 3.34 7.75
CA CYS A 132 -6.12 2.33 7.46
C CYS A 132 -7.14 2.21 8.60
N ALA A 133 -8.20 1.42 8.41
CA ALA A 133 -9.33 1.30 9.34
C ALA A 133 -8.94 0.97 10.80
N ALA A 134 -7.77 0.37 11.04
CA ALA A 134 -7.23 0.07 12.37
C ALA A 134 -6.57 1.26 13.08
N GLY A 135 -6.46 2.42 12.44
CA GLY A 135 -5.83 3.64 12.97
C GLY A 135 -4.60 4.08 12.17
N ARG A 136 -3.73 4.85 12.83
CA ARG A 136 -2.46 5.29 12.26
C ARG A 136 -1.37 4.27 12.56
N ALA A 137 -0.61 3.91 11.54
CA ALA A 137 0.56 3.06 11.64
C ALA A 137 1.71 3.69 10.85
N SER A 138 2.93 3.19 11.05
CA SER A 138 4.11 3.64 10.32
C SER A 138 4.92 2.42 9.87
N PRO A 139 4.35 1.59 8.97
CA PRO A 139 5.09 0.45 8.42
C PRO A 139 6.36 0.96 7.73
N VAL A 140 7.46 0.24 7.90
CA VAL A 140 8.78 0.66 7.42
C VAL A 140 9.18 -0.17 6.22
N ILE A 141 9.43 0.52 5.11
CA ILE A 141 9.99 -0.06 3.88
C ILE A 141 11.45 0.35 3.78
N VAL A 142 12.32 -0.60 3.50
CA VAL A 142 13.76 -0.43 3.47
C VAL A 142 14.26 -0.54 2.04
N SER A 143 15.15 0.38 1.65
CA SER A 143 15.77 0.39 0.32
C SER A 143 16.48 -0.96 0.04
N PRO A 144 16.58 -1.39 -1.24
CA PRO A 144 17.26 -2.64 -1.60
C PRO A 144 18.70 -2.75 -1.08
N ASP A 145 19.42 -1.63 -1.01
CA ASP A 145 20.79 -1.54 -0.49
C ASP A 145 20.91 -1.52 1.04
N GLN A 146 19.77 -1.52 1.76
CA GLN A 146 19.66 -1.50 3.23
C GLN A 146 20.19 -0.22 3.90
N LEU A 147 20.43 0.85 3.14
CA LEU A 147 20.95 2.11 3.70
C LEU A 147 19.84 3.01 4.25
N HIS A 148 18.61 2.90 3.72
CA HIS A 148 17.52 3.80 4.07
C HIS A 148 16.28 3.05 4.56
N TYR A 149 15.74 3.54 5.68
CA TYR A 149 14.56 3.00 6.35
C TYR A 149 13.47 4.07 6.28
N TYR A 150 12.45 3.84 5.45
CA TYR A 150 11.39 4.79 5.21
C TYR A 150 10.09 4.36 5.90
N PRO A 151 9.71 5.00 7.01
CA PRO A 151 8.36 4.85 7.54
C PRO A 151 7.35 5.51 6.59
N LEU A 152 6.23 4.85 6.32
CA LEU A 152 5.16 5.47 5.53
C LEU A 152 4.58 6.70 6.25
N PRO A 153 4.13 7.72 5.49
CA PRO A 153 4.01 7.74 4.02
C PRO A 153 5.31 8.10 3.29
N LEU A 154 5.46 7.66 2.04
CA LEU A 154 6.65 7.89 1.21
C LEU A 154 6.50 9.11 0.29
N THR A 155 7.58 9.84 0.02
CA THR A 155 7.63 10.83 -1.08
C THR A 155 7.71 10.14 -2.45
N PHE A 156 7.59 10.92 -3.53
CA PHE A 156 7.80 10.40 -4.89
C PHE A 156 9.22 9.85 -5.09
N ASP A 157 10.22 10.56 -4.58
CA ASP A 157 11.62 10.14 -4.69
C ASP A 157 11.88 8.85 -3.89
N GLN A 158 11.33 8.74 -2.68
CA GLN A 158 11.51 7.55 -1.83
C GLN A 158 10.83 6.31 -2.41
N ILE A 159 9.60 6.43 -2.93
CA ILE A 159 8.94 5.27 -3.55
C ILE A 159 9.67 4.83 -4.83
N THR A 160 10.22 5.79 -5.59
CA THR A 160 11.02 5.52 -6.79
C THR A 160 12.37 4.89 -6.45
N GLU A 161 13.00 5.33 -5.36
CA GLU A 161 14.26 4.72 -4.88
C GLU A 161 14.07 3.26 -4.47
N VAL A 162 12.96 2.96 -3.79
CA VAL A 162 12.69 1.61 -3.28
C VAL A 162 12.22 0.67 -4.38
N PHE A 163 11.34 1.13 -5.27
CA PHE A 163 10.64 0.26 -6.21
C PHE A 163 10.96 0.52 -7.68
N GLY A 164 11.73 1.57 -7.99
CA GLY A 164 12.04 2.01 -9.35
C GLY A 164 11.00 2.98 -9.92
N GLU A 165 11.32 3.54 -11.09
CA GLU A 165 10.46 4.51 -11.80
C GLU A 165 9.05 3.96 -12.10
N PRO A 166 7.99 4.76 -11.97
CA PRO A 166 6.65 4.32 -12.32
C PRO A 166 6.49 4.13 -13.83
N ASP A 167 5.67 3.16 -14.21
CA ASP A 167 5.12 3.07 -15.56
C ASP A 167 4.12 4.22 -15.80
N ARG A 168 3.40 4.60 -14.75
CA ARG A 168 2.37 5.64 -14.82
C ARG A 168 2.15 6.32 -13.48
N VAL A 169 1.92 7.65 -13.54
CA VAL A 169 1.42 8.45 -12.41
C VAL A 169 0.22 9.25 -12.88
N TYR A 170 -0.90 9.16 -12.15
CA TYR A 170 -2.14 9.87 -12.51
C TYR A 170 -3.05 10.11 -11.30
N LYS A 171 -4.00 11.03 -11.44
CA LYS A 171 -4.99 11.33 -10.39
C LYS A 171 -6.21 10.43 -10.50
N VAL A 172 -6.76 9.98 -9.37
CA VAL A 172 -7.97 9.15 -9.31
C VAL A 172 -9.04 9.72 -8.38
N GLY A 173 -10.29 9.39 -8.75
CA GLY A 173 -11.56 9.85 -8.17
C GLY A 173 -11.90 9.31 -6.78
N GLU A 174 -11.43 8.12 -6.45
CA GLU A 174 -11.78 7.42 -5.22
C GLU A 174 -10.81 6.24 -5.10
N VAL A 175 -10.31 5.98 -3.89
CA VAL A 175 -9.64 4.72 -3.57
C VAL A 175 -10.65 3.85 -2.86
N ARG A 176 -11.10 2.78 -3.53
CA ARG A 176 -11.95 1.77 -2.92
C ARG A 176 -11.08 0.65 -2.36
N TYR A 177 -11.14 0.47 -1.05
CA TYR A 177 -10.46 -0.56 -0.29
C TYR A 177 -11.23 -1.89 -0.38
#